data_AF-A0A8B6FR88-F1
#
_entry.id   AF-A0A8B6FR88-F1
#
_cell.length_a   1.000
_cell.length_b   1.000
_cell.length_c   1.000
_cell.angle_alpha   90.00
_cell.angle_beta   90.00
_cell.angle_gamma   90.00
#
_symmetry.space_group_name_H-M   'P 1'
#
loop_
_entity.id
_entity.type
_entity.pdbx_description
1 polymer ?
#
loop_
_entity_poly.entity_id
_entity_poly.type
_entity_poly.pdbx_seq_one_letter_code
_entity_poly.pdbx_strand_id
1 'polypeptide(L)'
;MDVLPASILTFEVKACKHMALYASSSDTKDSTQPLYEIGIGSHHNTKTYVRRRNDALLQTSSWITEQSYTDNVLNCAQYRLFWISWDAASLMVGRKMMSVK
;
A
#
# COMPACT_ATOMS: atom_id res chain seq x y z
N MET A 1 14.14 -3.02 25.00
CA MET A 1 14.10 -3.06 23.52
C MET A 1 13.22 -1.90 23.11
N ASP A 2 13.83 -0.83 22.60
CA ASP A 2 13.08 0.36 22.21
C ASP A 2 12.37 0.08 20.89
N VAL A 3 11.04 0.07 20.92
CA VAL A 3 10.22 0.00 19.71
C VAL A 3 10.29 1.38 19.08
N LEU A 4 11.01 1.52 17.97
CA LEU A 4 11.05 2.78 17.24
C LEU A 4 9.62 3.19 16.85
N PRO A 5 9.22 4.46 16.99
CA PRO A 5 7.89 4.89 16.59
C PRO A 5 7.72 4.68 15.09
N ALA A 6 6.63 4.00 14.71
CA ALA A 6 6.33 3.76 13.31
C ALA A 6 6.12 5.08 12.56
N SER A 7 6.71 5.19 11.37
CA SER A 7 6.41 6.28 10.46
C SER A 7 4.98 6.11 9.93
N ILE A 8 4.27 7.22 9.70
CA ILE A 8 2.91 7.19 9.17
C ILE A 8 2.73 8.28 8.12
N LEU A 9 2.11 7.89 7.00
CA LEU A 9 1.65 8.81 5.96
C LEU A 9 0.14 8.64 5.80
N THR A 10 -0.60 9.74 5.95
CA THR A 10 -2.04 9.80 5.68
C THR A 10 -2.30 10.54 4.37
N PHE A 11 -3.23 10.03 3.56
CA PHE A 11 -3.53 10.61 2.25
C PHE A 11 -4.96 10.32 1.84
N GLU A 12 -5.51 11.15 0.95
CA GLU A 12 -6.85 10.98 0.40
C GLU A 12 -6.81 10.52 -1.05
N VAL A 13 -7.71 9.61 -1.42
CA VAL A 13 -7.82 9.08 -2.78
C VAL A 13 -9.26 9.16 -3.26
N LYS A 14 -9.45 9.68 -4.48
CA LYS A 14 -10.70 9.58 -5.25
C LYS A 14 -10.41 8.82 -6.53
N ALA A 15 -10.84 7.56 -6.58
CA ALA A 15 -10.56 6.64 -7.68
C ALA A 15 -11.66 5.57 -7.81
N CYS A 16 -11.85 5.03 -9.01
CA CYS A 16 -12.95 4.09 -9.26
C CYS A 16 -12.61 2.64 -8.90
N LYS A 17 -11.41 2.19 -9.27
CA LYS A 17 -11.13 0.75 -9.43
C LYS A 17 -9.74 0.28 -9.04
N HIS A 18 -8.76 1.15 -8.91
CA HIS A 18 -7.40 0.74 -8.53
C HIS A 18 -6.58 1.98 -8.19
N MET A 19 -5.73 1.86 -7.17
CA MET A 19 -4.69 2.81 -6.85
C MET A 19 -3.46 2.03 -6.38
N ALA A 20 -2.27 2.46 -6.78
CA ALA A 20 -1.01 1.85 -6.40
C ALA A 20 -0.08 2.91 -5.81
N LEU A 21 0.52 2.59 -4.67
CA LEU A 21 1.64 3.32 -4.10
C LEU A 21 2.91 2.50 -4.21
N TYR A 22 4.02 3.19 -4.44
CA TYR A 22 5.34 2.60 -4.51
C TYR A 22 6.20 3.20 -3.41
N ALA A 23 6.81 2.34 -2.60
CA ALA A 23 7.71 2.71 -1.52
C ALA A 23 9.08 2.06 -1.75
N SER A 24 10.13 2.87 -1.63
CA SER A 24 11.53 2.45 -1.79
C SER A 24 12.32 2.89 -0.56
N SER A 25 13.32 2.09 -0.17
CA SER A 25 14.30 2.46 0.85
C SER A 25 15.44 3.32 0.31
N SER A 26 15.49 3.57 -1.00
CA SER A 26 16.53 4.36 -1.64
C SER A 26 15.99 5.40 -2.61
N ASP A 27 16.70 6.53 -2.61
CA ASP A 27 16.53 7.66 -3.51
C ASP A 27 17.24 7.44 -4.85
N THR A 28 18.06 6.39 -4.98
CA THR A 28 18.69 6.00 -6.24
C THR A 28 17.75 5.10 -7.04
N LYS A 29 17.78 5.23 -8.37
CA LYS A 29 17.13 4.29 -9.30
C LYS A 29 17.88 2.95 -9.38
N ASP A 30 18.47 2.52 -8.28
CA ASP A 30 19.17 1.25 -8.21
C ASP A 30 18.12 0.13 -8.13
N SER A 31 18.03 -0.62 -9.22
CA SER A 31 17.10 -1.73 -9.38
C SER A 31 17.39 -2.89 -8.42
N THR A 32 18.48 -2.85 -7.66
CA THR A 32 18.78 -3.89 -6.67
C THR A 32 18.02 -3.70 -5.36
N GLN A 33 17.40 -2.55 -5.14
CA GLN A 33 16.73 -2.22 -3.88
C GLN A 33 15.27 -2.68 -3.81
N PRO A 34 14.77 -3.05 -2.62
CA PRO A 34 13.39 -3.51 -2.46
C PRO A 34 12.40 -2.39 -2.76
N LEU A 35 11.63 -2.56 -3.84
CA LEU A 35 10.47 -1.73 -4.13
C LEU A 35 9.21 -2.44 -3.61
N TYR A 36 8.49 -1.80 -2.70
CA TYR A 36 7.19 -2.27 -2.24
C TYR A 36 6.09 -1.61 -3.03
N GLU A 37 5.11 -2.40 -3.46
CA GLU A 37 3.89 -1.90 -4.06
C GLU A 37 2.71 -2.21 -3.15
N ILE A 38 1.93 -1.17 -2.90
CA ILE A 38 0.70 -1.22 -2.11
C ILE A 38 -0.45 -0.97 -3.09
N GLY A 39 -1.19 -2.02 -3.42
CA GLY A 39 -2.37 -1.92 -4.27
C GLY A 39 -3.62 -1.78 -3.42
N ILE A 40 -4.37 -0.69 -3.57
CA ILE A 40 -5.66 -0.48 -2.92
C ILE A 40 -6.77 -0.61 -3.96
N GLY A 41 -7.77 -1.42 -3.62
CA GLY A 41 -8.92 -1.66 -4.49
C GLY A 41 -8.55 -2.36 -5.80
N SER A 42 -7.49 -3.15 -5.87
CA SER A 42 -7.23 -4.03 -7.02
C SER A 42 -8.39 -5.01 -7.28
N HIS A 43 -8.35 -5.71 -8.42
CA HIS A 43 -9.39 -6.66 -8.84
C HIS A 43 -10.79 -6.05 -8.81
N HIS A 44 -10.98 -4.93 -9.50
CA HIS A 44 -12.26 -4.22 -9.56
C HIS A 44 -12.75 -3.71 -8.19
N ASN A 45 -11.86 -3.07 -7.42
CA ASN A 45 -12.19 -2.48 -6.12
C ASN A 45 -12.58 -3.49 -5.03
N THR A 46 -11.98 -4.69 -5.04
CA THR A 46 -12.30 -5.78 -4.10
C THR A 46 -11.11 -6.32 -3.32
N LYS A 47 -9.88 -5.89 -3.64
CA LYS A 47 -8.67 -6.41 -3.00
C LYS A 47 -7.66 -5.33 -2.68
N THR A 48 -7.10 -5.39 -1.48
CA THR A 48 -5.90 -4.64 -1.10
C THR A 48 -4.73 -5.60 -0.93
N TYR A 49 -3.55 -5.23 -1.39
CA TYR A 49 -2.33 -6.03 -1.22
C TYR A 49 -1.12 -5.17 -0.91
N VAL A 50 -0.14 -5.79 -0.28
CA VAL A 50 1.24 -5.31 -0.19
C VAL A 50 2.13 -6.39 -0.79
N ARG A 51 2.98 -6.02 -1.74
CA ARG A 51 3.90 -6.95 -2.40
C ARG A 51 5.28 -6.35 -2.55
N ARG A 52 6.30 -7.21 -2.46
CA ARG A 52 7.67 -6.85 -2.83
C ARG A 52 7.85 -7.09 -4.33
N ARG A 53 8.34 -6.07 -5.04
CA ARG A 53 8.82 -6.18 -6.42
C ARG A 53 10.29 -6.56 -6.35
N ASN A 54 10.66 -7.64 -7.03
CA ASN A 54 12.06 -7.99 -7.26
C ASN A 54 12.37 -7.62 -8.72
N ASP A 55 13.38 -6.79 -8.93
CA ASP A 55 13.68 -6.19 -10.22
C ASP A 55 14.39 -7.15 -11.20
N ALA A 56 14.78 -8.34 -10.74
CA ALA A 56 15.49 -9.31 -11.59
C ALA A 56 14.63 -9.83 -12.75
N LEU A 57 13.31 -9.86 -12.63
CA LEU A 57 12.41 -10.30 -13.69
C LEU A 57 11.04 -9.61 -13.51
N LEU A 58 10.82 -8.55 -14.27
CA LEU A 58 9.47 -8.15 -14.68
C LEU A 58 8.84 -9.37 -15.39
N GLN A 59 8.24 -10.31 -14.65
CA GLN A 59 7.00 -11.03 -15.02
C GLN A 59 6.59 -12.23 -14.15
N THR A 60 7.39 -12.81 -13.25
CA THR A 60 7.03 -14.16 -12.73
C THR A 60 7.13 -14.45 -11.24
N SER A 61 7.67 -13.58 -10.38
CA SER A 61 7.63 -13.84 -8.92
C SER A 61 7.54 -12.58 -8.07
N SER A 62 6.40 -11.87 -8.16
CA SER A 62 6.04 -10.96 -7.08
C SER A 62 5.40 -11.80 -5.97
N TRP A 63 6.14 -12.00 -4.88
CA TRP A 63 5.59 -12.60 -3.67
C TRP A 63 4.64 -11.57 -3.05
N ILE A 64 3.35 -11.86 -3.09
CA ILE A 64 2.37 -11.12 -2.29
C ILE A 64 2.75 -11.39 -0.84
N THR A 65 3.18 -10.35 -0.13
CA THR A 65 3.51 -10.46 1.29
C THR A 65 2.23 -10.63 2.08
N GLU A 66 1.20 -9.83 1.77
CA GLU A 66 -0.11 -9.90 2.39
C GLU A 66 -1.21 -9.42 1.42
N GLN A 67 -2.41 -9.99 1.54
CA GLN A 67 -3.61 -9.57 0.81
C GLN A 67 -4.86 -9.62 1.69
N SER A 68 -5.82 -8.74 1.41
CA SER A 68 -7.13 -8.74 2.07
C SER A 68 -8.24 -8.38 1.10
N TYR A 69 -9.42 -8.97 1.31
CA TYR A 69 -10.63 -8.58 0.60
C TYR A 69 -11.16 -7.24 1.16
N THR A 70 -11.39 -6.29 0.26
CA THR A 70 -11.74 -4.91 0.56
C THR A 70 -12.79 -4.39 -0.42
N ASP A 71 -14.02 -4.87 -0.28
CA ASP A 71 -15.12 -4.52 -1.19
C ASP A 71 -15.43 -3.03 -1.15
N ASN A 72 -15.48 -2.42 -2.34
CA ASN A 72 -15.79 -1.02 -2.55
C ASN A 72 -14.90 -0.08 -1.72
N VAL A 73 -13.61 -0.40 -1.58
CA VAL A 73 -12.67 0.37 -0.74
C VAL A 73 -12.37 1.76 -1.29
N LEU A 74 -12.29 1.92 -2.61
CA LEU A 74 -12.20 3.19 -3.33
C LEU A 74 -13.58 3.71 -3.74
N ASN A 75 -13.68 5.00 -4.05
CA ASN A 75 -14.89 5.61 -4.58
C ASN A 75 -14.55 6.74 -5.58
N CYS A 76 -15.30 6.80 -6.68
CA CYS A 76 -15.09 7.78 -7.75
C CYS A 76 -15.77 9.14 -7.51
N ALA A 77 -16.79 9.17 -6.65
CA ALA A 77 -17.56 10.36 -6.33
C ALA A 77 -17.02 11.10 -5.08
N GLN A 78 -16.30 10.42 -4.19
CA GLN A 78 -15.82 10.99 -2.93
C GLN A 78 -14.37 10.58 -2.63
N TYR A 79 -13.64 11.51 -2.02
CA TYR A 79 -12.33 11.22 -1.44
C TYR A 79 -12.49 10.26 -0.26
N ARG A 80 -11.52 9.35 -0.13
CA ARG A 80 -11.41 8.43 1.00
C ARG A 80 -10.04 8.54 1.62
N LEU A 81 -10.03 8.63 2.95
CA LEU A 81 -8.82 8.79 3.73
C LEU A 81 -8.19 7.42 4.04
N PHE A 82 -6.91 7.31 3.75
CA PHE A 82 -6.08 6.13 3.97
C PHE A 82 -4.85 6.51 4.79
N TRP A 83 -4.22 5.48 5.34
CA TRP A 83 -2.92 5.58 5.97
C TRP A 83 -2.05 4.41 5.53
N ILE A 84 -0.75 4.69 5.42
CA ILE A 84 0.30 3.67 5.41
C ILE A 84 1.19 3.92 6.62
N SER A 85 1.65 2.84 7.24
CA SER A 85 2.60 2.91 8.35
C SER A 85 3.70 1.89 8.14
N TRP A 86 4.92 2.30 8.46
CA TRP A 86 6.09 1.45 8.30
C TRP A 86 7.09 1.65 9.43
N ASP A 87 7.76 0.56 9.77
CA ASP A 87 8.89 0.51 10.69
C ASP A 87 9.95 -0.46 10.15
N ALA A 88 10.89 -0.86 11.00
CA ALA A 88 11.97 -1.77 10.60
C ALA A 88 11.48 -3.19 10.23
N ALA A 89 10.26 -3.58 10.63
CA ALA A 89 9.75 -4.95 10.50
C ALA A 89 8.48 -5.05 9.64
N SER A 90 7.71 -3.97 9.49
CA SER A 90 6.36 -4.02 8.94
C SER A 90 6.06 -2.87 8.00
N LEU A 91 5.21 -3.16 7.01
CA LEU A 91 4.56 -2.18 6.13
C LEU A 91 3.06 -2.48 6.11
N MET A 92 2.28 -1.55 6.65
CA MET A 92 0.84 -1.71 6.85
C MET A 92 0.09 -0.63 6.07
N VAL A 93 -1.12 -0.98 5.62
CA VAL A 93 -2.03 -0.07 4.94
C VAL A 93 -3.43 -0.23 5.53
N GLY A 94 -4.14 0.88 5.69
CA GLY A 94 -5.51 0.87 6.19
C GLY A 94 -6.34 2.03 5.68
N ARG A 95 -7.66 1.86 5.79
CA ARG A 95 -8.64 2.93 5.56
C ARG A 95 -8.96 3.59 6.89
N LYS A 96 -8.90 4.93 6.94
CA LYS A 96 -9.38 5.66 8.11
C LYS A 96 -10.90 5.76 8.01
N MET A 97 -11.61 5.22 8.99
CA MET A 97 -13.04 5.49 9.14
C MET A 97 -13.20 6.85 9.80
N MET A 98 -14.08 7.69 9.27
CA MET A 98 -14.49 8.89 10.00
C MET A 98 -15.17 8.43 11.28
N SER A 99 -14.61 8.79 12.43
CA SER A 99 -15.31 8.61 13.70
C SER A 99 -16.51 9.53 13.67
N VAL A 100 -17.72 8.96 13.69
CA VAL A 100 -18.90 9.73 14.06
C VAL A 100 -18.68 10.11 15.52
N LYS A 101 -18.64 11.40 15.81
CA LYS A 101 -18.65 11.91 17.18
C LYS A 101 -20.07 11.91 17.71
#